data_AF-A0A529XXN2-F1
#
_entry.id   AF-A0A529XXN2-F1
#
_cell.length_a   1.000
_cell.length_b   1.000
_cell.length_c   1.000
_cell.angle_alpha   90.00
_cell.angle_beta   90.00
_cell.angle_gamma   90.00
#
_symmetry.space_group_name_H-M   'P 1'
#
loop_
_entity.id
_entity.type
_entity.pdbx_description
1 polymer ?
#
loop_
_entity_poly.entity_id
_entity_poly.type
_entity_poly.pdbx_seq_one_letter_code
_entity_poly.pdbx_strand_id
1 'polypeptide(L)'
;RSNDFGPIGEEVRATREKVGVTEIANFAKYEVSGPGAEDFLNRLMTNRMPKTGRIVLTPMVNEFGKLIGDFTIAKSGEDRFMIWGSSAAQKYHMRWFEKHLPKDGSVRIHRFDQTLVGLSIAGPKSRDLLQKLVDVDVSTKAFRFMDFREMAVGGAPCMVNRITYTGDLGYEIWMAPAYQRLVYRAIKEAGEEFGLVDFGMRALLSMRLEKNFPTWFRELRPIYGPFEGSMDRFIKLEKNDFIGREASAKEHAEGPKLRRV
;
A
#
# COMPACT_ATOMS: atom_id res chain seq x y z
N ARG A 1 6.08 -26.67 -14.55
CA ARG A 1 7.08 -25.70 -14.01
C ARG A 1 7.98 -25.30 -15.17
N SER A 2 8.33 -24.03 -15.31
CA SER A 2 9.20 -23.55 -16.39
C SER A 2 10.63 -23.31 -15.88
N ASN A 3 11.52 -22.79 -16.72
CA ASN A 3 12.90 -22.44 -16.33
C ASN A 3 12.96 -21.36 -15.23
N ASP A 4 11.90 -20.58 -15.04
CA ASP A 4 11.81 -19.57 -13.99
C ASP A 4 11.54 -20.12 -12.58
N PHE A 5 11.15 -21.39 -12.44
CA PHE A 5 10.75 -21.95 -11.15
C PHE A 5 11.88 -21.93 -10.11
N GLY A 6 13.10 -22.29 -10.52
CA GLY A 6 14.29 -22.26 -9.67
C GLY A 6 14.64 -20.83 -9.23
N PRO A 7 14.90 -19.91 -10.17
CA PRO A 7 15.22 -18.52 -9.88
C PRO A 7 14.19 -17.82 -8.97
N ILE A 8 12.89 -18.03 -9.21
CA ILE A 8 11.84 -17.44 -8.36
C ILE A 8 11.94 -17.98 -6.93
N GLY A 9 12.19 -19.28 -6.75
CA GLY A 9 12.39 -19.87 -5.43
C GLY A 9 13.60 -19.30 -4.69
N GLU A 10 14.68 -18.99 -5.42
CA GLU A 10 15.87 -18.34 -4.88
C GLU A 10 15.61 -16.89 -4.47
N GLU A 11 14.91 -16.12 -5.31
CA GLU A 11 14.47 -14.74 -5.00
C GLU A 11 13.63 -14.71 -3.70
N VAL A 12 12.66 -15.64 -3.57
CA VAL A 12 11.84 -15.78 -2.36
C VAL A 12 12.70 -16.12 -1.16
N ARG A 13 13.52 -17.17 -1.25
CA ARG A 13 14.38 -17.61 -0.13
C ARG A 13 15.32 -16.51 0.33
N ALA A 14 16.02 -15.87 -0.60
CA ALA A 14 16.97 -14.81 -0.30
C ALA A 14 16.28 -13.59 0.33
N THR A 15 15.08 -13.22 -0.12
CA THR A 15 14.31 -12.13 0.52
C THR A 15 13.92 -12.49 1.96
N ARG A 16 13.46 -13.73 2.20
CA ARG A 16 13.05 -14.21 3.53
C ARG A 16 14.22 -14.32 4.51
N GLU A 17 15.38 -14.77 4.04
CA GLU A 17 16.57 -15.01 4.87
C GLU A 17 17.45 -13.76 5.04
N LYS A 18 17.42 -12.82 4.08
CA LYS A 18 18.34 -11.68 3.99
C LYS A 18 17.59 -10.36 3.75
N VAL A 19 17.71 -9.80 2.55
CA VAL A 19 16.98 -8.63 2.07
C VAL A 19 16.85 -8.69 0.55
N GLY A 20 15.66 -8.38 0.06
CA GLY A 20 15.36 -8.22 -1.36
C GLY A 20 14.96 -6.78 -1.67
N VAL A 21 15.23 -6.33 -2.89
CA VAL A 21 14.70 -5.08 -3.45
C VAL A 21 13.84 -5.37 -4.68
N THR A 22 12.74 -4.64 -4.84
CA THR A 22 11.91 -4.68 -6.04
C THR A 22 11.36 -3.30 -6.41
N GLU A 23 10.98 -3.16 -7.66
CA GLU A 23 10.37 -1.96 -8.24
C GLU A 23 8.85 -1.98 -7.99
N ILE A 24 8.26 -0.84 -7.58
CA ILE A 24 6.83 -0.74 -7.21
C ILE A 24 6.12 0.48 -7.84
N ALA A 25 6.69 1.12 -8.86
CA ALA A 25 6.06 2.27 -9.53
C ALA A 25 4.74 1.91 -10.21
N ASN A 26 4.45 0.64 -10.44
CA ASN A 26 3.21 0.21 -11.06
C ASN A 26 1.96 0.52 -10.22
N PHE A 27 2.05 0.74 -8.91
CA PHE A 27 0.90 1.04 -8.05
C PHE A 27 0.14 2.30 -8.49
N ALA A 28 -1.17 2.33 -8.26
CA ALA A 28 -1.96 3.54 -8.41
C ALA A 28 -1.60 4.49 -7.26
N LYS A 29 -1.36 5.77 -7.54
CA LYS A 29 -0.88 6.74 -6.52
C LYS A 29 -1.63 8.05 -6.63
N TYR A 30 -2.07 8.55 -5.48
CA TYR A 30 -2.81 9.80 -5.36
C TYR A 30 -2.39 10.59 -4.14
N GLU A 31 -2.58 11.90 -4.20
CA GLU A 31 -2.66 12.77 -3.04
C GLU A 31 -4.09 13.31 -2.97
N VAL A 32 -4.70 13.26 -1.79
CA VAL A 32 -5.97 13.94 -1.49
C VAL A 32 -5.69 14.97 -0.41
N SER A 33 -6.05 16.22 -0.69
CA SER A 33 -5.72 17.34 0.20
C SER A 33 -6.82 18.39 0.29
N GLY A 34 -6.77 19.21 1.35
CA GLY A 34 -7.73 20.26 1.64
C GLY A 34 -8.59 19.95 2.88
N PRO A 35 -9.26 20.96 3.44
CA PRO A 35 -9.95 20.86 4.73
C PRO A 35 -11.09 19.82 4.74
N GLY A 36 -11.63 19.45 3.57
CA GLY A 36 -12.65 18.39 3.46
C GLY A 36 -12.08 17.00 3.20
N ALA A 37 -10.76 16.83 3.11
CA ALA A 37 -10.12 15.60 2.63
C ALA A 37 -10.40 14.41 3.54
N GLU A 38 -10.32 14.58 4.86
CA GLU A 38 -10.54 13.50 5.81
C GLU A 38 -12.00 13.01 5.78
N ASP A 39 -12.96 13.92 5.74
CA ASP A 39 -14.38 13.58 5.66
C ASP A 39 -14.73 12.90 4.33
N PHE A 40 -14.19 13.40 3.23
CA PHE A 40 -14.32 12.76 1.92
C PHE A 40 -13.77 11.32 1.93
N LEU A 41 -12.56 11.10 2.44
CA LEU A 41 -11.99 9.76 2.53
C LEU A 41 -12.76 8.88 3.52
N ASN A 42 -13.20 9.41 4.66
CA ASN A 42 -14.06 8.68 5.58
C ASN A 42 -15.40 8.31 4.94
N ARG A 43 -15.95 9.09 4.00
CA ARG A 43 -17.18 8.72 3.27
C ARG A 43 -16.94 7.61 2.25
N LEU A 44 -15.79 7.58 1.58
CA LEU A 44 -15.49 6.61 0.52
C LEU A 44 -14.95 5.28 1.04
N MET A 45 -14.15 5.32 2.10
CA MET A 45 -13.37 4.18 2.58
C MET A 45 -14.08 3.44 3.72
N THR A 46 -13.84 2.15 3.85
CA THR A 46 -14.50 1.32 4.88
C THR A 46 -13.80 1.38 6.25
N ASN A 47 -12.56 1.85 6.32
CA ASN A 47 -11.80 2.01 7.57
C ASN A 47 -11.75 3.47 8.05
N ARG A 48 -11.32 3.69 9.30
CA ARG A 48 -11.10 5.03 9.85
C ARG A 48 -9.78 5.60 9.31
N MET A 49 -9.77 6.89 8.98
CA MET A 49 -8.53 7.56 8.56
C MET A 49 -7.48 7.55 9.69
N PRO A 50 -6.18 7.43 9.33
CA PRO A 50 -5.12 7.29 10.31
C PRO A 50 -4.76 8.65 10.93
N LYS A 51 -4.10 8.63 12.09
CA LYS A 51 -3.45 9.82 12.65
C LYS A 51 -2.29 10.27 11.73
N THR A 52 -1.89 11.53 11.81
CA THR A 52 -0.72 12.05 11.09
C THR A 52 0.52 11.19 11.35
N GLY A 53 1.27 10.88 10.28
CA GLY A 53 2.43 9.98 10.32
C GLY A 53 2.08 8.50 10.41
N ARG A 54 0.80 8.12 10.28
CA ARG A 54 0.34 6.72 10.30
C ARG A 54 -0.32 6.32 9.00
N ILE A 55 -0.33 5.01 8.79
CA ILE A 55 -0.91 4.33 7.64
C ILE A 55 -2.11 3.50 8.09
N VAL A 56 -3.13 3.43 7.24
CA VAL A 56 -4.23 2.48 7.35
C VAL A 56 -4.37 1.70 6.05
N LEU A 57 -4.78 0.43 6.17
CA LEU A 57 -5.27 -0.36 5.05
C LEU A 57 -6.79 -0.29 5.03
N THR A 58 -7.36 0.02 3.87
CA THR A 58 -8.81 0.14 3.72
C THR A 58 -9.27 -0.34 2.35
N PRO A 59 -10.27 -1.22 2.33
CA PRO A 59 -11.12 -1.40 1.18
C PRO A 59 -11.92 -0.13 0.85
N MET A 60 -12.39 -0.09 -0.39
CA MET A 60 -13.44 0.78 -0.88
C MET A 60 -14.53 -0.12 -1.45
N VAL A 61 -15.80 0.19 -1.17
CA VAL A 61 -16.95 -0.56 -1.69
C VAL A 61 -17.91 0.37 -2.45
N ASN A 62 -18.67 -0.20 -3.39
CA ASN A 62 -19.74 0.53 -4.07
C ASN A 62 -21.01 0.60 -3.22
N GLU A 63 -22.06 1.24 -3.75
CA GLU A 63 -23.36 1.39 -3.08
C GLU A 63 -24.01 0.04 -2.72
N PHE A 64 -23.66 -1.04 -3.43
CA PHE A 64 -24.12 -2.41 -3.18
C PHE A 64 -23.21 -3.21 -2.23
N GLY A 65 -22.23 -2.55 -1.60
CA GLY A 65 -21.29 -3.20 -0.68
C GLY A 65 -20.29 -4.12 -1.36
N LYS A 66 -20.07 -4.00 -2.68
CA LYS A 66 -19.09 -4.83 -3.41
C LYS A 66 -17.74 -4.12 -3.49
N LEU A 67 -16.67 -4.90 -3.40
CA LEU A 67 -15.28 -4.42 -3.39
C LEU A 67 -14.91 -3.73 -4.70
N ILE A 68 -14.54 -2.45 -4.60
CA ILE A 68 -14.13 -1.60 -5.73
C ILE A 68 -12.72 -1.02 -5.57
N GLY A 69 -12.00 -1.45 -4.54
CA GLY A 69 -10.56 -1.17 -4.43
C GLY A 69 -10.03 -1.57 -3.06
N ASP A 70 -8.71 -1.69 -3.01
CA ASP A 70 -7.91 -1.91 -1.81
C ASP A 70 -6.79 -0.87 -1.77
N PHE A 71 -6.67 -0.20 -0.63
CA PHE A 71 -5.82 0.98 -0.51
C PHE A 71 -4.97 0.95 0.74
N THR A 72 -3.76 1.46 0.59
CA THR A 72 -2.90 1.93 1.67
C THR A 72 -3.02 3.46 1.71
N ILE A 73 -3.41 4.02 2.84
CA ILE A 73 -3.57 5.48 3.01
C ILE A 73 -2.69 5.94 4.16
N ALA A 74 -1.81 6.90 3.91
CA ALA A 74 -1.05 7.61 4.94
C ALA A 74 -1.63 9.01 5.15
N LYS A 75 -1.77 9.46 6.40
CA LYS A 75 -1.99 10.89 6.70
C LYS A 75 -0.63 11.57 6.79
N SER A 76 -0.22 12.26 5.73
CA SER A 76 1.10 12.89 5.60
C SER A 76 1.15 14.32 6.18
N GLY A 77 -0.02 14.94 6.42
CA GLY A 77 -0.15 16.25 7.07
C GLY A 77 -1.56 16.45 7.63
N GLU A 78 -1.84 17.63 8.19
CA GLU A 78 -3.14 17.96 8.83
C GLU A 78 -4.33 17.71 7.90
N ASP A 79 -4.19 18.09 6.62
CA ASP A 79 -5.18 17.94 5.56
C ASP A 79 -4.58 17.34 4.29
N ARG A 80 -3.67 16.37 4.45
CA ARG A 80 -2.95 15.76 3.33
C ARG A 80 -2.83 14.25 3.51
N PHE A 81 -3.28 13.53 2.51
CA PHE A 81 -3.30 12.07 2.49
C PHE A 81 -2.62 11.53 1.24
N MET A 82 -1.66 10.63 1.44
CA MET A 82 -1.05 9.86 0.36
C MET A 82 -1.76 8.53 0.24
N ILE A 83 -2.15 8.16 -0.98
CA ILE A 83 -2.96 6.98 -1.25
C ILE A 83 -2.26 6.13 -2.29
N TRP A 84 -2.05 4.86 -1.96
CA TRP A 84 -1.58 3.83 -2.87
C TRP A 84 -2.65 2.77 -3.04
N GLY A 85 -2.87 2.32 -4.27
CA GLY A 85 -3.84 1.28 -4.58
C GLY A 85 -3.40 0.41 -5.74
N SER A 86 -4.29 -0.47 -6.16
CA SER A 86 -4.01 -1.48 -7.18
C SER A 86 -3.79 -0.87 -8.56
N SER A 87 -2.62 -1.18 -9.14
CA SER A 87 -2.09 -0.67 -10.42
C SER A 87 -3.14 -0.52 -11.52
N ALA A 88 -3.77 -1.63 -11.91
CA ALA A 88 -4.62 -1.69 -13.09
C ALA A 88 -6.02 -1.07 -12.86
N ALA A 89 -6.33 -0.64 -11.63
CA ALA A 89 -7.59 0.02 -11.29
C ALA A 89 -7.47 1.55 -11.24
N GLN A 90 -6.32 2.14 -11.59
CA GLN A 90 -6.07 3.56 -11.38
C GLN A 90 -7.12 4.48 -12.03
N LYS A 91 -7.47 4.25 -13.30
CA LYS A 91 -8.51 5.01 -14.01
C LYS A 91 -9.89 4.80 -13.39
N TYR A 92 -10.15 3.59 -12.90
CA TYR A 92 -11.41 3.24 -12.27
C TYR A 92 -11.59 3.94 -10.91
N HIS A 93 -10.55 3.95 -10.08
CA HIS A 93 -10.54 4.67 -8.80
C HIS A 93 -10.78 6.18 -9.01
N MET A 94 -10.10 6.81 -9.98
CA MET A 94 -10.32 8.24 -10.26
C MET A 94 -11.74 8.58 -10.64
N ARG A 95 -12.39 7.80 -11.52
CA ARG A 95 -13.80 8.02 -11.88
C ARG A 95 -14.71 7.98 -10.65
N TRP A 96 -14.39 7.08 -9.70
CA TRP A 96 -15.14 6.99 -8.45
C TRP A 96 -14.88 8.19 -7.54
N PHE A 97 -13.64 8.64 -7.43
CA PHE A 97 -13.26 9.82 -6.66
C PHE A 97 -13.91 11.08 -7.22
N GLU A 98 -13.84 11.31 -8.54
CA GLU A 98 -14.43 12.45 -9.25
C GLU A 98 -15.96 12.47 -9.11
N LYS A 99 -16.62 11.31 -9.21
CA LYS A 99 -18.08 11.19 -9.01
C LYS A 99 -18.53 11.72 -7.64
N HIS A 100 -17.73 11.52 -6.61
CA HIS A 100 -18.08 11.86 -5.23
C HIS A 100 -17.37 13.13 -4.73
N LEU A 101 -16.58 13.79 -5.58
CA LEU A 101 -15.82 14.96 -5.19
C LEU A 101 -16.77 16.12 -4.82
N PRO A 102 -16.59 16.75 -3.64
CA PRO A 102 -17.34 17.94 -3.27
C PRO A 102 -17.14 19.07 -4.29
N LYS A 103 -18.21 19.80 -4.59
CA LYS A 103 -18.19 20.92 -5.55
C LYS A 103 -17.73 22.25 -4.94
N ASP A 104 -17.57 22.31 -3.62
CA ASP A 104 -17.22 23.52 -2.86
C ASP A 104 -15.71 23.83 -2.85
N GLY A 105 -14.89 22.98 -3.48
CA GLY A 105 -13.44 23.14 -3.54
C GLY A 105 -12.70 22.77 -2.24
N SER A 106 -13.39 22.18 -1.26
CA SER A 106 -12.80 21.72 0.00
C SER A 106 -11.81 20.55 -0.16
N VAL A 107 -11.87 19.85 -1.29
CA VAL A 107 -11.05 18.68 -1.59
C VAL A 107 -10.38 18.83 -2.96
N ARG A 108 -9.08 18.55 -3.00
CA ARG A 108 -8.28 18.43 -4.22
C ARG A 108 -7.70 17.03 -4.30
N ILE A 109 -7.66 16.50 -5.52
CA ILE A 109 -7.07 15.19 -5.80
C ILE A 109 -6.00 15.36 -6.86
N HIS A 110 -4.76 15.00 -6.52
CA HIS A 110 -3.67 14.90 -7.48
C HIS A 110 -3.37 13.43 -7.76
N ARG A 111 -3.36 13.05 -9.03
CA ARG A 111 -2.97 11.72 -9.49
C ARG A 111 -1.54 11.77 -10.00
N PHE A 112 -0.66 10.98 -9.40
CA PHE A 112 0.77 11.05 -9.74
C PHE A 112 1.11 10.33 -11.05
N ASP A 113 0.37 9.29 -11.46
CA ASP A 113 0.74 8.49 -12.64
C ASP A 113 2.21 8.02 -12.58
N GLN A 114 3.06 8.54 -13.48
CA GLN A 114 4.49 8.23 -13.57
C GLN A 114 5.38 9.31 -12.93
N THR A 115 4.81 10.33 -12.29
CA THR A 115 5.58 11.38 -11.58
C THR A 115 5.94 10.99 -10.15
N LEU A 116 5.46 9.84 -9.67
CA LEU A 116 5.89 9.21 -8.43
C LEU A 116 6.20 7.73 -8.68
N VAL A 117 7.42 7.32 -8.35
CA VAL A 117 7.92 5.95 -8.52
C VAL A 117 8.40 5.41 -7.19
N GLY A 118 8.61 4.09 -7.09
CA GLY A 118 8.96 3.49 -5.81
C GLY A 118 9.85 2.26 -5.90
N LEU A 119 10.56 2.02 -4.81
CA LEU A 119 11.31 0.80 -4.54
C LEU A 119 10.82 0.22 -3.22
N SER A 120 10.67 -1.10 -3.13
CA SER A 120 10.40 -1.80 -1.88
C SER A 120 11.63 -2.60 -1.48
N ILE A 121 12.10 -2.42 -0.24
CA ILE A 121 13.06 -3.32 0.39
C ILE A 121 12.34 -4.18 1.43
N ALA A 122 12.60 -5.49 1.43
CA ALA A 122 11.91 -6.43 2.31
C ALA A 122 12.86 -7.53 2.78
N GLY A 123 12.62 -8.08 3.98
CA GLY A 123 13.44 -9.11 4.60
C GLY A 123 13.99 -8.68 5.96
N PRO A 124 14.53 -9.63 6.76
CA PRO A 124 15.03 -9.36 8.11
C PRO A 124 16.13 -8.29 8.17
N LYS A 125 16.92 -8.11 7.11
CA LYS A 125 17.99 -7.11 7.02
C LYS A 125 17.57 -5.76 6.44
N SER A 126 16.31 -5.60 6.05
CA SER A 126 15.80 -4.36 5.42
C SER A 126 15.94 -3.10 6.29
N ARG A 127 15.80 -3.22 7.61
CA ARG A 127 15.98 -2.08 8.53
C ARG A 127 17.45 -1.68 8.65
N ASP A 128 18.34 -2.66 8.78
CA ASP A 128 19.79 -2.41 8.90
C ASP A 128 20.29 -1.74 7.62
N LEU A 129 19.81 -2.20 6.46
CA LEU A 129 20.02 -1.56 5.17
C LEU A 129 19.47 -0.12 5.13
N LEU A 130 18.20 0.09 5.49
CA LEU A 130 17.60 1.43 5.48
C LEU A 130 18.38 2.40 6.37
N GLN A 131 18.84 1.96 7.54
CA GLN A 131 19.58 2.79 8.48
C GLN A 131 20.90 3.31 7.91
N LYS A 132 21.54 2.59 6.98
CA LYS A 132 22.75 3.07 6.27
C LYS A 132 22.47 4.17 5.24
N LEU A 133 21.20 4.33 4.84
CA LEU A 133 20.78 5.24 3.78
C LEU A 133 20.13 6.51 4.32
N VAL A 134 19.95 6.63 5.63
CA VAL A 134 19.22 7.72 6.29
C VAL A 134 19.94 8.18 7.55
N ASP A 135 19.81 9.46 7.89
CA ASP A 135 20.40 10.05 9.11
C ASP A 135 19.47 9.97 10.33
N VAL A 136 18.24 9.49 10.14
CA VAL A 136 17.21 9.41 11.19
C VAL A 136 17.11 8.01 11.80
N ASP A 137 16.66 7.92 13.04
CA ASP A 137 16.42 6.63 13.71
C ASP A 137 15.24 5.89 13.06
N VAL A 138 15.54 4.73 12.46
CA VAL A 138 14.55 3.79 11.90
C VAL A 138 14.42 2.50 12.73
N SER A 139 14.85 2.52 13.99
CA SER A 139 14.59 1.48 14.97
C SER A 139 13.10 1.16 15.08
N THR A 140 12.77 -0.06 15.50
CA THR A 140 11.35 -0.48 15.63
C THR A 140 10.56 0.41 16.58
N LYS A 141 11.22 1.02 17.57
CA LYS A 141 10.59 1.95 18.52
C LYS A 141 10.30 3.32 17.86
N ALA A 142 11.26 3.85 17.10
CA ALA A 142 11.11 5.14 16.46
C ALA A 142 10.17 5.07 15.25
N PHE A 143 10.40 4.11 14.34
CA PHE A 143 9.63 3.98 13.10
C PHE A 143 8.86 2.67 13.14
N ARG A 144 7.65 2.68 13.72
CA ARG A 144 6.79 1.52 14.03
C ARG A 144 6.08 0.99 12.78
N PHE A 145 5.62 -0.26 12.80
CA PHE A 145 4.83 -0.82 11.71
C PHE A 145 3.63 0.09 11.37
N MET A 146 3.39 0.34 10.08
CA MET A 146 2.39 1.29 9.58
C MET A 146 2.63 2.76 10.00
N ASP A 147 3.86 3.15 10.32
CA ASP A 147 4.25 4.57 10.28
C ASP A 147 4.56 4.99 8.84
N PHE A 148 4.36 6.27 8.57
CA PHE A 148 4.73 7.01 7.37
C PHE A 148 5.67 8.14 7.76
N ARG A 149 6.71 8.39 6.95
CA ARG A 149 7.63 9.52 7.13
C ARG A 149 8.07 10.08 5.78
N GLU A 150 8.24 11.39 5.72
CA GLU A 150 9.03 12.04 4.66
C GLU A 150 10.45 12.23 5.17
N MET A 151 11.44 11.72 4.44
CA MET A 151 12.84 11.79 4.82
C MET A 151 13.76 11.60 3.61
N ALA A 152 15.03 12.01 3.75
CA ALA A 152 16.03 11.73 2.75
C ALA A 152 16.45 10.25 2.81
N VAL A 153 16.54 9.58 1.66
CA VAL A 153 17.08 8.23 1.53
C VAL A 153 18.14 8.23 0.42
N GLY A 154 19.39 7.93 0.75
CA GLY A 154 20.51 8.00 -0.19
C GLY A 154 20.67 9.39 -0.80
N GLY A 155 20.41 10.44 -0.03
CA GLY A 155 20.47 11.84 -0.45
C GLY A 155 19.27 12.36 -1.27
N ALA A 156 18.26 11.53 -1.55
CA ALA A 156 17.06 11.94 -2.29
C ALA A 156 15.85 12.16 -1.37
N PRO A 157 14.99 13.16 -1.63
CA PRO A 157 13.75 13.35 -0.88
C PRO A 157 12.76 12.22 -1.20
N CYS A 158 12.34 11.49 -0.15
CA CYS A 158 11.47 10.33 -0.28
C CYS A 158 10.31 10.36 0.72
N MET A 159 9.21 9.71 0.34
CA MET A 159 8.15 9.27 1.24
C MET A 159 8.37 7.79 1.56
N VAL A 160 8.39 7.43 2.84
CA VAL A 160 8.71 6.07 3.28
C VAL A 160 7.58 5.50 4.12
N ASN A 161 7.09 4.34 3.70
CA ASN A 161 6.06 3.56 4.40
C ASN A 161 6.72 2.35 5.07
N ARG A 162 6.54 2.15 6.38
CA ARG A 162 6.95 0.89 7.03
C ARG A 162 5.88 -0.20 6.83
N ILE A 163 5.79 -0.69 5.61
CA ILE A 163 4.91 -1.78 5.15
C ILE A 163 5.55 -2.49 3.96
N THR A 164 5.15 -3.73 3.70
CA THR A 164 5.49 -4.47 2.48
C THR A 164 4.35 -5.37 2.06
N TYR A 165 4.28 -5.69 0.77
CA TYR A 165 3.38 -6.74 0.27
C TYR A 165 4.00 -8.14 0.33
N THR A 166 5.28 -8.27 0.67
CA THR A 166 5.90 -9.60 0.97
C THR A 166 5.43 -10.15 2.31
N GLY A 167 5.03 -9.27 3.24
CA GLY A 167 4.69 -9.57 4.62
C GLY A 167 5.89 -9.85 5.53
N ASP A 168 7.11 -9.54 5.08
CA ASP A 168 8.27 -9.41 5.96
C ASP A 168 8.40 -7.99 6.48
N LEU A 169 9.34 -7.80 7.42
CA LEU A 169 9.87 -6.48 7.72
C LEU A 169 10.35 -5.82 6.43
N GLY A 170 9.99 -4.55 6.24
CA GLY A 170 10.49 -3.77 5.11
C GLY A 170 9.78 -2.44 4.96
N TYR A 171 10.11 -1.79 3.85
CA TYR A 171 9.77 -0.40 3.58
C TYR A 171 9.49 -0.19 2.09
N GLU A 172 8.44 0.56 1.80
CA GLU A 172 8.25 1.17 0.49
C GLU A 172 8.85 2.57 0.52
N ILE A 173 9.66 2.89 -0.47
CA ILE A 173 10.37 4.16 -0.61
C ILE A 173 9.88 4.78 -1.91
N TRP A 174 9.22 5.93 -1.83
CA TRP A 174 8.59 6.61 -2.95
C TRP A 174 9.29 7.94 -3.24
N MET A 175 9.56 8.23 -4.50
CA MET A 175 10.38 9.37 -4.92
C MET A 175 9.97 9.88 -6.31
N ALA A 176 10.45 11.07 -6.68
CA ALA A 176 10.34 11.53 -8.06
C ALA A 176 11.22 10.67 -9.00
N PRO A 177 10.83 10.46 -10.27
CA PRO A 177 11.55 9.62 -11.23
C PRO A 177 13.04 9.94 -11.38
N ALA A 178 13.40 11.22 -11.30
CA ALA A 178 14.78 11.68 -11.42
C ALA A 178 15.71 11.07 -10.35
N TYR A 179 15.18 10.66 -9.19
CA TYR A 179 15.95 10.11 -8.09
C TYR A 179 16.00 8.59 -8.05
N GLN A 180 15.14 7.87 -8.79
CA GLN A 180 15.02 6.41 -8.64
C GLN A 180 16.32 5.66 -8.89
N ARG A 181 17.09 6.06 -9.91
CA ARG A 181 18.39 5.45 -10.21
C ARG A 181 19.43 5.71 -9.11
N LEU A 182 19.40 6.89 -8.51
CA LEU A 182 20.29 7.26 -7.40
C LEU A 182 19.98 6.37 -6.19
N VAL A 183 18.71 6.33 -5.77
CA VAL A 183 18.26 5.56 -4.60
C VAL A 183 18.48 4.06 -4.81
N TYR A 184 18.16 3.53 -6.00
CA TYR A 184 18.40 2.11 -6.31
C TYR A 184 19.89 1.75 -6.19
N ARG A 185 20.80 2.57 -6.75
CA ARG A 185 22.24 2.33 -6.64
C ARG A 185 22.72 2.37 -5.19
N ALA A 186 22.27 3.35 -4.42
CA ALA A 186 22.60 3.45 -3.00
C ALA A 186 22.11 2.20 -2.22
N ILE A 187 20.91 1.70 -2.51
CA ILE A 187 20.38 0.45 -1.96
C ILE A 187 21.25 -0.75 -2.34
N LYS A 188 21.67 -0.87 -3.61
CA LYS A 188 22.53 -1.96 -4.07
C LYS A 188 23.88 -1.96 -3.37
N GLU A 189 24.52 -0.79 -3.29
CA GLU A 189 25.85 -0.62 -2.68
C GLU A 189 25.81 -0.91 -1.17
N ALA A 190 24.91 -0.26 -0.43
CA ALA A 190 24.76 -0.52 1.01
C ALA A 190 24.23 -1.93 1.32
N GLY A 191 23.55 -2.55 0.36
CA GLY A 191 22.95 -3.88 0.47
C GLY A 191 23.92 -5.04 0.29
N GLU A 192 25.11 -4.81 -0.27
CA GLU A 192 26.06 -5.87 -0.61
C GLU A 192 26.46 -6.70 0.62
N GLU A 193 26.78 -6.03 1.74
CA GLU A 193 27.16 -6.71 2.99
C GLU A 193 26.02 -7.57 3.59
N PHE A 194 24.77 -7.28 3.22
CA PHE A 194 23.59 -8.03 3.67
C PHE A 194 23.20 -9.13 2.69
N GLY A 195 23.94 -9.30 1.58
CA GLY A 195 23.62 -10.24 0.52
C GLY A 195 22.31 -9.90 -0.19
N LEU A 196 22.09 -8.61 -0.46
CA LEU A 196 20.90 -8.10 -1.13
C LEU A 196 20.70 -8.75 -2.51
N VAL A 197 19.46 -9.13 -2.79
CA VAL A 197 19.02 -9.63 -4.10
C VAL A 197 17.97 -8.71 -4.72
N ASP A 198 17.90 -8.69 -6.05
CA ASP A 198 16.71 -8.20 -6.75
C ASP A 198 15.66 -9.32 -6.77
N PHE A 199 14.39 -8.97 -6.62
CA PHE A 199 13.30 -9.92 -6.83
C PHE A 199 12.20 -9.33 -7.72
N GLY A 200 11.56 -10.19 -8.50
CA GLY A 200 10.52 -9.82 -9.44
C GLY A 200 9.10 -9.98 -8.90
N MET A 201 8.13 -9.57 -9.73
CA MET A 201 6.71 -9.70 -9.41
C MET A 201 6.27 -11.14 -9.14
N ARG A 202 6.89 -12.14 -9.78
CA ARG A 202 6.55 -13.56 -9.54
C ARG A 202 6.94 -14.01 -8.13
N ALA A 203 8.13 -13.64 -7.65
CA ALA A 203 8.53 -13.87 -6.27
C ALA A 203 7.63 -13.11 -5.29
N LEU A 204 7.29 -11.84 -5.59
CA LEU A 204 6.35 -11.05 -4.79
C LEU A 204 4.98 -11.73 -4.66
N LEU A 205 4.41 -12.21 -5.77
CA LEU A 205 3.12 -12.90 -5.80
C LEU A 205 3.15 -14.26 -5.07
N SER A 206 4.31 -14.91 -4.99
CA SER A 206 4.50 -16.08 -4.13
C SER A 206 4.51 -15.69 -2.65
N MET A 207 5.33 -14.69 -2.29
CA MET A 207 5.48 -14.26 -0.90
C MET A 207 4.19 -13.71 -0.29
N ARG A 208 3.41 -12.93 -1.04
CA ARG A 208 2.12 -12.41 -0.56
C ARG A 208 1.10 -13.52 -0.30
N LEU A 209 1.16 -14.59 -1.10
CA LEU A 209 0.21 -15.71 -1.02
C LEU A 209 0.44 -16.51 0.27
N GLU A 210 1.70 -16.72 0.66
CA GLU A 210 2.07 -17.33 1.96
C GLU A 210 1.54 -16.54 3.17
N LYS A 211 1.27 -15.25 3.00
CA LYS A 211 0.72 -14.35 4.04
C LYS A 211 -0.79 -14.15 3.91
N ASN A 212 -1.41 -14.86 2.98
CA ASN A 212 -2.83 -14.78 2.68
C ASN A 212 -3.31 -13.35 2.29
N PHE A 213 -2.43 -12.56 1.70
CA PHE A 213 -2.75 -11.20 1.24
C PHE A 213 -3.48 -11.25 -0.10
N PRO A 214 -4.70 -10.70 -0.20
CA PRO A 214 -5.47 -10.73 -1.44
C PRO A 214 -4.92 -9.70 -2.45
N THR A 215 -5.19 -9.91 -3.73
CA THR A 215 -4.86 -8.95 -4.80
C THR A 215 -6.07 -8.62 -5.67
N TRP A 216 -6.09 -7.39 -6.17
CA TRP A 216 -7.08 -6.92 -7.14
C TRP A 216 -7.06 -7.77 -8.42
N PHE A 217 -8.23 -7.97 -9.03
CA PHE A 217 -8.47 -8.86 -10.18
C PHE A 217 -8.27 -10.37 -9.94
N ARG A 218 -7.95 -10.78 -8.70
CA ARG A 218 -7.95 -12.18 -8.30
C ARG A 218 -8.97 -12.40 -7.19
N GLU A 219 -8.54 -12.17 -5.95
CA GLU A 219 -9.36 -12.33 -4.76
C GLU A 219 -10.32 -11.16 -4.56
N LEU A 220 -9.95 -9.95 -4.99
CA LEU A 220 -10.78 -8.75 -4.88
C LEU A 220 -11.31 -8.31 -6.24
N ARG A 221 -12.64 -8.28 -6.38
CA ARG A 221 -13.38 -7.92 -7.60
C ARG A 221 -14.76 -7.33 -7.22
N PRO A 222 -15.39 -6.51 -8.09
CA PRO A 222 -16.68 -5.85 -7.84
C PRO A 222 -17.89 -6.79 -7.92
N ILE A 223 -17.68 -8.06 -7.60
CA ILE A 223 -18.70 -9.10 -7.45
C ILE A 223 -18.69 -9.67 -6.02
N TYR A 224 -17.58 -9.51 -5.29
CA TYR A 224 -17.41 -9.95 -3.92
C TYR A 224 -17.67 -8.80 -2.95
N GLY A 225 -18.36 -9.11 -1.86
CA GLY A 225 -18.44 -8.25 -0.70
C GLY A 225 -17.16 -8.28 0.15
N PRO A 226 -16.99 -7.34 1.08
CA PRO A 226 -15.79 -7.27 1.91
C PRO A 226 -15.60 -8.50 2.82
N PHE A 227 -16.68 -9.14 3.28
CA PHE A 227 -16.59 -10.31 4.15
C PHE A 227 -16.37 -11.59 3.33
N GLU A 228 -16.93 -11.66 2.11
CA GLU A 228 -16.56 -12.70 1.12
C GLU A 228 -15.05 -12.67 0.80
N GLY A 229 -14.47 -11.46 0.73
CA GLY A 229 -13.04 -11.24 0.51
C GLY A 229 -12.14 -11.44 1.75
N SER A 230 -12.69 -11.80 2.91
CA SER A 230 -11.99 -11.91 4.20
C SER A 230 -11.27 -10.61 4.59
N MET A 231 -11.95 -9.46 4.40
CA MET A 231 -11.42 -8.11 4.70
C MET A 231 -11.99 -7.53 6.02
N ASP A 232 -12.64 -8.35 6.84
CA ASP A 232 -13.37 -8.02 8.07
C ASP A 232 -12.61 -7.01 8.95
N ARG A 233 -11.31 -7.25 9.15
CA ARG A 233 -10.43 -6.42 9.99
C ARG A 233 -10.38 -4.96 9.55
N PHE A 234 -10.60 -4.68 8.27
CA PHE A 234 -10.48 -3.37 7.63
C PHE A 234 -11.84 -2.68 7.42
N ILE A 235 -12.94 -3.28 7.88
CA ILE A 235 -14.28 -2.70 7.81
C ILE A 235 -14.65 -2.18 9.20
N LYS A 236 -15.07 -0.91 9.29
CA LYS A 236 -15.53 -0.28 10.54
C LYS A 236 -16.97 0.20 10.36
N LEU A 237 -17.91 -0.73 10.48
CA LEU A 237 -19.36 -0.49 10.33
C LEU A 237 -19.90 0.60 11.26
N GLU A 238 -19.26 0.80 12.41
CA GLU A 238 -19.64 1.77 13.45
C GLU A 238 -18.96 3.14 13.30
N LYS A 239 -18.19 3.38 12.22
CA LYS A 239 -17.43 4.64 12.12
C LYS A 239 -18.26 5.81 11.62
N ASN A 240 -19.08 5.60 10.60
CA ASN A 240 -19.92 6.58 9.93
C ASN A 240 -20.81 5.88 8.88
N ASP A 241 -21.60 6.67 8.15
CA ASP A 241 -22.32 6.23 6.95
C ASP A 241 -21.43 6.31 5.69
N PHE A 242 -20.43 5.43 5.58
CA PHE A 242 -19.63 5.32 4.35
C PHE A 242 -20.41 4.66 3.21
N ILE A 243 -20.00 4.87 1.95
CA ILE A 243 -20.73 4.33 0.80
C ILE A 243 -20.75 2.80 0.87
N GLY A 244 -21.94 2.20 0.78
CA GLY A 244 -22.11 0.74 0.88
C GLY A 244 -22.16 0.19 2.31
N ARG A 245 -22.17 1.04 3.35
CA ARG A 245 -22.19 0.62 4.77
C ARG A 245 -23.34 -0.31 5.10
N GLU A 246 -24.57 0.01 4.68
CA GLU A 246 -25.74 -0.84 4.97
C GLU A 246 -25.64 -2.23 4.32
N ALA A 247 -25.23 -2.28 3.05
CA ALA A 247 -25.03 -3.54 2.34
C ALA A 247 -23.93 -4.40 2.99
N SER A 248 -22.82 -3.78 3.39
CA SER A 248 -21.75 -4.46 4.15
C SER A 248 -22.24 -4.92 5.53
N ALA A 249 -23.02 -4.11 6.25
CA ALA A 249 -23.57 -4.49 7.55
C ALA A 249 -24.52 -5.68 7.43
N LYS A 250 -25.33 -5.74 6.37
CA LYS A 250 -26.19 -6.87 6.07
C LYS A 250 -25.39 -8.15 5.81
N GLU A 251 -24.35 -8.08 4.96
CA GLU A 251 -23.46 -9.22 4.70
C GLU A 251 -22.77 -9.71 5.99
N HIS A 252 -22.36 -8.79 6.87
CA HIS A 252 -21.77 -9.16 8.16
C HIS A 252 -22.77 -9.88 9.07
N ALA A 253 -24.02 -9.42 9.13
CA ALA A 253 -25.05 -9.98 10.00
C ALA A 253 -25.59 -11.33 9.50
N GLU A 254 -25.80 -11.46 8.19
CA GLU A 254 -26.33 -12.69 7.56
C GLU A 254 -25.22 -13.73 7.30
N GLY A 255 -23.96 -13.30 7.31
CA GLY A 255 -22.81 -14.09 6.91
C GLY A 255 -22.55 -14.01 5.40
N PRO A 256 -21.28 -14.06 4.97
CA PRO A 256 -20.96 -13.97 3.54
C PRO A 256 -21.35 -15.27 2.82
N LYS A 257 -21.91 -15.15 1.61
CA LYS A 257 -22.36 -16.31 0.80
C LYS A 257 -21.20 -17.19 0.34
N LEU A 258 -20.05 -16.57 0.13
CA LEU A 258 -18.78 -17.21 -0.19
C LEU A 258 -17.75 -16.82 0.87
N ARG A 259 -16.73 -17.65 1.08
CA ARG A 259 -15.62 -17.30 1.94
C ARG A 259 -14.32 -17.60 1.24
N ARG A 260 -13.44 -16.60 1.16
CA ARG A 260 -12.06 -16.78 0.73
C ARG A 260 -11.32 -17.61 1.78
N VAL A 261 -10.86 -18.79 1.37
CA VAL A 261 -10.07 -19.75 2.16
C VAL A 261 -8.57 -19.57 1.92
#